data_AF-A0A1E1W0G1-F1
#
_entry.id   AF-A0A1E1W0G1-F1
#
_cell.length_a   1.000
_cell.length_b   1.000
_cell.length_c   1.000
_cell.angle_alpha   90.00
_cell.angle_beta   90.00
_cell.angle_gamma   90.00
#
_symmetry.space_group_name_H-M   'P 1'
#
loop_
_entity.id
_entity.type
_entity.pdbx_description
1 polymer ?
#
loop_
_entity_poly.entity_id
_entity_poly.type
_entity_poly.pdbx_seq_one_letter_code
_entity_poly.pdbx_strand_id
1 'polypeptide(L)'
;MALIWVVVACALGAAQAQSNYGSQANNIEYQGGLPEQTVLDGKVTKLDDLSPVIFLNRTKAALNCAAGSMQIEMKFNEKFYGIAYADFDRHSACQVVGKGALSYKLELPLKGCG
;
A
#
# COMPACT_ATOMS: atom_id res chain seq x y z
N MET A 1 -6.25 37.25 -28.56
CA MET A 1 -5.19 36.23 -28.37
C MET A 1 -4.91 35.93 -26.90
N ALA A 2 -4.74 36.91 -26.01
CA ALA A 2 -4.46 36.67 -24.58
C ALA A 2 -5.52 35.82 -23.83
N LEU A 3 -6.80 35.98 -24.15
CA LEU A 3 -7.90 35.24 -23.52
C LEU A 3 -7.85 33.72 -23.78
N ILE A 4 -7.36 33.30 -24.95
CA ILE A 4 -7.25 31.88 -25.32
C ILE A 4 -6.14 31.22 -24.50
N TRP A 5 -5.03 31.92 -24.25
CA TRP A 5 -3.92 31.41 -23.44
C TRP A 5 -4.29 31.26 -21.96
N VAL A 6 -5.15 32.15 -21.43
CA VAL A 6 -5.67 32.04 -20.05
C VAL A 6 -6.60 30.83 -19.90
N VAL A 7 -7.48 30.59 -20.87
CA VAL A 7 -8.38 29.42 -20.85
C VAL A 7 -7.59 28.11 -20.96
N VAL A 8 -6.56 28.06 -21.81
CA VAL A 8 -5.68 26.89 -21.94
C VAL A 8 -4.87 26.65 -20.65
N ALA A 9 -4.37 27.70 -20.01
CA ALA A 9 -3.66 27.57 -18.73
C ALA A 9 -4.56 27.08 -17.59
N CYS A 10 -5.83 27.52 -17.53
CA CYS A 10 -6.80 27.00 -16.57
C CYS A 10 -7.19 25.54 -16.85
N ALA A 11 -7.29 25.13 -18.11
CA ALA A 11 -7.62 23.76 -18.49
C ALA A 11 -6.49 22.76 -18.13
N LEU A 12 -5.23 23.18 -18.23
CA LEU A 12 -4.06 22.36 -17.87
C LEU A 12 -3.90 22.18 -16.34
N GLY A 13 -4.37 23.13 -15.52
CA GLY A 13 -4.33 23.03 -14.06
C GLY A 13 -5.37 22.05 -13.47
N ALA A 14 -6.38 21.68 -14.24
CA ALA A 14 -7.46 20.79 -13.81
C ALA A 14 -7.17 19.29 -14.03
N ALA A 15 -6.02 18.94 -14.61
CA ALA A 15 -5.55 17.55 -14.71
C ALA A 15 -5.06 17.07 -13.33
N GLN A 16 -5.98 16.94 -12.38
CA GLN A 16 -5.77 16.17 -11.16
C GLN A 16 -5.45 14.73 -11.58
N ALA A 17 -4.35 14.16 -11.09
CA ALA A 17 -4.05 12.75 -11.29
C ALA A 17 -5.19 11.91 -10.69
N GLN A 18 -6.14 11.48 -11.52
CA GLN A 18 -7.26 10.67 -11.10
C GLN A 18 -6.77 9.23 -10.92
N SER A 19 -6.45 8.86 -9.68
CA SER A 19 -6.25 7.47 -9.31
C SER A 19 -7.61 6.76 -9.27
N ASN A 20 -7.76 5.67 -10.02
CA ASN A 20 -8.97 4.84 -10.03
C ASN A 20 -8.96 3.77 -8.91
N TYR A 21 -7.94 3.76 -8.04
CA TYR A 21 -7.78 2.71 -7.03
C TYR A 21 -8.91 2.70 -5.99
N GLY A 22 -9.59 3.83 -5.77
CA GLY A 22 -10.77 3.89 -4.88
C GLY A 22 -11.98 3.10 -5.41
N SER A 23 -12.07 2.93 -6.73
CA SER A 23 -13.20 2.29 -7.42
C SER A 23 -13.00 0.80 -7.66
N GLN A 24 -11.76 0.30 -7.55
CA GLN A 24 -11.41 -1.10 -7.83
C GLN A 24 -11.50 -2.03 -6.60
N ALA A 25 -12.02 -1.53 -5.47
CA ALA A 25 -12.15 -2.34 -4.27
C ALA A 25 -13.09 -3.54 -4.47
N ASN A 26 -12.69 -4.69 -3.90
CA ASN A 26 -13.55 -5.86 -3.85
C ASN A 26 -14.82 -5.55 -3.03
N ASN A 27 -16.00 -5.76 -3.62
CA ASN A 27 -17.31 -5.34 -3.10
C ASN A 27 -17.91 -6.34 -2.08
N ILE A 28 -17.07 -7.13 -1.41
CA ILE A 28 -17.55 -8.06 -0.38
C ILE A 28 -17.44 -7.38 0.98
N GLU A 29 -18.62 -7.07 1.54
CA GLU A 29 -18.79 -6.66 2.93
C GLU A 29 -18.13 -7.71 3.84
N TYR A 30 -17.33 -7.26 4.82
CA TYR A 30 -16.67 -8.15 5.76
C TYR A 30 -17.73 -8.86 6.64
N GLN A 31 -18.04 -10.12 6.33
CA GLN A 31 -19.13 -10.87 6.97
C GLN A 31 -18.75 -11.61 8.27
N GLY A 32 -17.52 -11.43 8.77
CA GLY A 32 -17.06 -11.95 10.04
C GLY A 32 -15.99 -13.03 9.91
N GLY A 33 -14.79 -12.69 10.40
CA GLY A 33 -13.64 -13.59 10.52
C GLY A 33 -12.91 -13.86 9.20
N LEU A 34 -11.61 -14.10 9.29
CA LEU A 34 -10.92 -14.85 8.24
C LEU A 34 -11.19 -16.34 8.48
N PRO A 35 -11.30 -17.17 7.42
CA PRO A 35 -11.39 -18.61 7.61
C PRO A 35 -10.16 -19.13 8.35
N GLU A 36 -10.31 -20.13 9.23
CA GLU A 36 -9.19 -20.66 10.03
C GLU A 36 -8.05 -21.24 9.15
N GLN A 37 -8.37 -21.66 7.94
CA GLN A 37 -7.44 -22.28 7.00
C GLN A 37 -7.71 -21.86 5.55
N THR A 38 -6.65 -21.78 4.76
CA THR A 38 -6.71 -21.53 3.31
C THR A 38 -5.65 -22.37 2.58
N VAL A 39 -5.76 -22.47 1.26
CA VAL A 39 -4.77 -23.15 0.43
C VAL A 39 -3.75 -22.11 -0.05
N LEU A 40 -2.53 -22.19 0.46
CA LEU A 40 -1.37 -21.41 0.00
C LEU A 40 -0.41 -22.36 -0.71
N ASP A 41 -0.04 -22.06 -1.94
CA ASP A 41 0.87 -22.88 -2.77
C ASP A 41 0.47 -24.37 -2.85
N GLY A 42 -0.82 -24.66 -2.93
CA GLY A 42 -1.36 -26.03 -3.00
C GLY A 42 -1.37 -26.78 -1.67
N LYS A 43 -0.98 -26.14 -0.56
CA LYS A 43 -1.00 -26.71 0.80
C LYS A 43 -2.06 -26.04 1.67
N VAL A 44 -2.87 -26.84 2.36
CA VAL A 44 -3.78 -26.36 3.40
C VAL A 44 -2.94 -25.82 4.57
N THR A 45 -3.06 -24.52 4.80
CA THR A 45 -2.30 -23.78 5.82
C THR A 45 -3.27 -23.07 6.73
N LYS A 46 -3.07 -23.20 8.04
CA LYS A 46 -3.83 -22.44 9.04
C LYS A 46 -3.38 -20.99 9.01
N LEU A 47 -4.33 -20.07 9.00
CA LEU A 47 -4.00 -18.64 8.89
C LEU A 47 -3.33 -18.13 10.17
N ASP A 48 -3.68 -18.68 11.33
CA ASP A 48 -3.09 -18.31 12.62
C ASP A 48 -1.63 -18.77 12.79
N ASP A 49 -1.20 -19.77 12.00
CA ASP A 49 0.17 -20.26 12.02
C ASP A 49 1.10 -19.45 11.09
N LEU A 50 0.55 -18.49 10.33
CA LEU A 50 1.35 -17.60 9.49
C LEU A 50 2.03 -16.54 10.35
N SER A 51 3.36 -16.53 10.33
CA SER A 51 4.14 -15.47 10.95
C SER A 51 3.77 -14.11 10.34
N PRO A 52 3.36 -13.11 11.14
CA PRO A 52 3.11 -11.75 10.65
C PRO A 52 4.42 -11.02 10.29
N VAL A 53 5.56 -11.68 10.42
CA VAL A 53 6.88 -11.09 10.21
C VAL A 53 7.57 -11.78 9.04
N ILE A 54 7.97 -10.97 8.06
CA ILE A 54 8.81 -11.37 6.92
C ILE A 54 10.25 -10.96 7.23
N PHE A 55 11.14 -11.94 7.20
CA PHE A 55 12.57 -11.74 7.38
C PHE A 55 13.28 -11.81 6.03
N LEU A 56 13.96 -10.73 5.66
CA LEU A 56 14.88 -10.69 4.53
C LEU A 56 16.29 -10.40 5.06
N ASN A 57 17.31 -10.61 4.22
CA ASN A 57 18.71 -10.40 4.62
C ASN A 57 19.02 -8.96 5.08
N ARG A 58 18.27 -7.96 4.58
CA ARG A 58 18.53 -6.53 4.84
C ARG A 58 17.38 -5.79 5.52
N THR A 59 16.19 -6.37 5.51
CA THR A 59 14.95 -5.73 5.95
C THR A 59 14.10 -6.75 6.71
N LYS A 60 13.43 -6.29 7.75
CA LYS A 60 12.40 -7.02 8.47
C LYS A 60 11.10 -6.26 8.33
N ALA A 61 10.05 -6.90 7.84
CA ALA A 61 8.72 -6.32 7.77
C ALA A 61 7.80 -7.03 8.77
N ALA A 62 7.11 -6.26 9.62
CA ALA A 62 6.05 -6.77 10.47
C ALA A 62 4.71 -6.24 9.96
N LEU A 63 3.76 -7.14 9.72
CA LEU A 63 2.44 -6.85 9.22
C LEU A 63 1.42 -6.97 10.34
N ASN A 64 0.48 -6.04 10.41
CA ASN A 64 -0.63 -6.07 11.33
C ASN A 64 -1.91 -5.67 10.59
N CYS A 65 -2.90 -6.55 10.56
CA CYS A 65 -4.21 -6.28 9.99
C CYS A 65 -5.11 -5.66 11.05
N ALA A 66 -5.15 -4.32 11.12
CA ALA A 66 -6.07 -3.60 11.98
C ALA A 66 -7.43 -3.41 11.29
N ALA A 67 -8.50 -3.16 12.05
CA ALA A 67 -9.82 -2.89 11.48
C ALA A 67 -9.79 -1.65 10.58
N GLY A 68 -9.84 -1.86 9.26
CA GLY A 68 -9.88 -0.82 8.23
C GLY A 68 -8.56 -0.55 7.49
N SER A 69 -7.44 -1.16 7.90
CA SER A 69 -6.13 -0.96 7.25
C SER A 69 -5.13 -2.06 7.59
N MET A 70 -4.23 -2.40 6.66
CA MET A 70 -3.05 -3.19 6.93
C MET A 70 -1.87 -2.26 7.27
N GLN A 71 -1.30 -2.40 8.46
CA GLN A 71 -0.13 -1.66 8.91
C GLN A 71 1.13 -2.50 8.69
N ILE A 72 2.12 -1.90 8.06
CA ILE A 72 3.40 -2.54 7.74
C ILE A 72 4.50 -1.71 8.40
N GLU A 73 5.22 -2.31 9.35
CA GLU A 73 6.44 -1.74 9.93
C GLU A 73 7.66 -2.34 9.24
N MET A 74 8.36 -1.55 8.45
CA MET A 74 9.59 -1.91 7.76
C MET A 74 10.79 -1.45 8.58
N LYS A 75 11.60 -2.40 9.05
CA LYS A 75 12.86 -2.16 9.76
C LYS A 75 14.03 -2.53 8.87
N PHE A 76 14.99 -1.64 8.77
CA PHE A 76 16.17 -1.79 7.94
C PHE A 76 17.41 -1.92 8.81
N ASN A 77 18.35 -2.77 8.39
CA ASN A 77 19.64 -2.89 9.08
C ASN A 77 20.54 -1.68 8.81
N GLU A 78 20.29 -0.97 7.71
CA GLU A 78 21.00 0.22 7.27
C GLU A 78 20.01 1.36 6.99
N LYS A 79 20.50 2.61 6.92
CA LYS A 79 19.65 3.77 6.68
C LYS A 79 18.96 3.68 5.32
N PHE A 80 17.63 3.82 5.29
CA PHE A 80 16.85 3.72 4.06
C PHE A 80 16.57 5.09 3.42
N TYR A 81 16.96 5.24 2.15
CA TYR A 81 16.82 6.48 1.35
C TYR A 81 16.01 6.27 0.05
N GLY A 82 15.17 5.24 -0.02
CA GLY A 82 14.37 4.92 -1.22
C GLY A 82 12.90 5.35 -1.10
N ILE A 83 12.07 4.85 -2.02
CA ILE A 83 10.61 4.93 -1.93
C ILE A 83 10.09 3.50 -1.84
N ALA A 84 9.25 3.23 -0.84
CA ALA A 84 8.48 1.99 -0.80
C ALA A 84 7.02 2.32 -1.15
N TYR A 85 6.43 1.52 -2.03
CA TYR A 85 5.10 1.74 -2.58
C TYR A 85 4.37 0.42 -2.73
N ALA A 86 3.04 0.46 -2.68
CA ALA A 86 2.18 -0.72 -2.81
C ALA A 86 2.00 -1.14 -4.28
N ASP A 87 1.62 -2.40 -4.47
CA ASP A 87 1.19 -2.98 -5.77
C ASP A 87 2.14 -2.79 -6.95
N PHE A 88 3.45 -2.66 -6.68
CA PHE A 88 4.46 -2.36 -7.70
C PHE A 88 4.18 -1.07 -8.52
N ASP A 89 3.26 -0.20 -8.08
CA ASP A 89 2.97 1.09 -8.71
C ASP A 89 3.66 2.25 -7.99
N ARG A 90 4.58 2.93 -8.68
CA ARG A 90 5.28 4.12 -8.19
C ARG A 90 4.37 5.34 -8.03
N HIS A 91 3.18 5.30 -8.63
CA HIS A 91 2.16 6.34 -8.51
C HIS A 91 1.04 5.96 -7.52
N SER A 92 1.18 4.84 -6.81
CA SER A 92 0.24 4.43 -5.77
C SER A 92 0.11 5.54 -4.73
N ALA A 93 -1.13 5.76 -4.26
CA ALA A 93 -1.38 6.67 -3.15
C ALA A 93 -0.70 6.21 -1.86
N CYS A 94 -0.34 4.93 -1.78
CA CYS A 94 0.21 4.29 -0.60
C CYS A 94 1.72 4.08 -0.77
N GLN A 95 2.46 5.12 -0.41
CA GLN A 95 3.92 5.13 -0.47
C GLN A 95 4.56 5.82 0.73
N VAL A 96 5.79 5.46 1.04
CA VAL A 96 6.62 6.13 2.04
C VAL A 96 7.98 6.48 1.44
N VAL A 97 8.43 7.70 1.72
CA VAL A 97 9.74 8.21 1.26
C VAL A 97 10.75 8.11 2.39
N GLY A 98 11.80 7.33 2.15
CA GLY A 98 12.96 7.16 3.01
C GLY A 98 13.82 8.40 3.05
N LYS A 99 14.14 8.84 4.27
CA LYS A 99 14.99 10.00 4.60
C LYS A 99 16.18 9.61 5.49
N GLY A 100 16.54 8.33 5.52
CA GLY A 100 17.68 7.80 6.27
C GLY A 100 17.40 7.27 7.67
N ALA A 101 16.14 6.96 8.00
CA ALA A 101 15.79 6.25 9.23
C ALA A 101 15.96 4.73 9.06
N LEU A 102 15.98 4.02 10.19
CA LEU A 102 16.04 2.56 10.24
C LEU A 102 14.66 1.91 10.34
N SER A 103 13.59 2.70 10.52
CA SER A 103 12.23 2.19 10.59
C SER A 103 11.28 3.14 9.88
N TYR A 104 10.37 2.56 9.10
CA TYR A 104 9.30 3.26 8.40
C TYR A 104 8.00 2.48 8.57
N LYS A 105 6.89 3.21 8.72
CA LYS A 105 5.55 2.64 8.74
C LYS A 105 4.85 2.97 7.43
N LEU A 106 4.24 1.96 6.84
CA LEU A 106 3.37 2.08 5.67
C LEU A 106 2.01 1.55 6.06
N GLU A 107 0.97 2.37 5.90
CA GLU A 107 -0.40 2.00 6.17
C GLU A 107 -1.14 1.86 4.85
N LEU A 108 -1.66 0.66 4.60
CA LEU A 108 -2.42 0.32 3.42
C LEU A 108 -3.89 0.29 3.82
N PRO A 109 -4.71 1.31 3.48
CA PRO A 109 -6.16 1.16 3.55
C PRO A 109 -6.61 -0.06 2.74
N LEU A 110 -7.73 -0.66 3.15
CA LEU A 110 -8.33 -1.79 2.42
C LEU A 110 -8.81 -1.43 0.99
N LYS A 111 -8.69 -0.16 0.59
CA LYS A 111 -9.07 0.39 -0.71
C LYS A 111 -8.08 1.49 -1.10
N GLY A 112 -7.77 1.62 -2.39
CA GLY A 112 -7.06 2.80 -2.90
C GLY A 112 -5.55 2.67 -3.08
N CYS A 113 -4.93 1.52 -2.80
CA CYS A 113 -3.48 1.32 -2.91
C CYS A 113 -3.02 0.49 -4.11
N GLY A 114 -3.95 -0.01 -4.92
CA GLY A 114 -3.80 -1.24 -5.72
C GLY A 114 -4.84 -2.25 -5.29
#